data_AF-A0A8T4QP73-F1
#
_entry.id   AF-A0A8T4QP73-F1
#
_cell.length_a   1.000
_cell.length_b   1.000
_cell.length_c   1.000
_cell.angle_alpha   90.00
_cell.angle_beta   90.00
_cell.angle_gamma   90.00
#
_symmetry.space_group_name_H-M   'P 1'
#
loop_
_entity.id
_entity.type
_entity.pdbx_description
1 polymer ?
#
loop_
_entity_poly.entity_id
_entity_poly.type
_entity_poly.pdbx_seq_one_letter_code
_entity_poly.pdbx_strand_id
1 'polypeptide(L)' 'MQITTIKLQKRTKHLLDSLKIKQDSYDATIHKLVLKVKHKDLEKELIKAYQDRSRYSEFAEWENASNEVPND' A
#
# COMPACT_ATOMS: atom_id res chain seq x y z
N MET A 1 18.80 6.43 13.17
CA MET A 1 18.03 6.76 11.95
C MET A 1 19.02 6.82 10.79
N GLN A 2 18.91 5.93 9.79
CA GLN A 2 19.81 5.95 8.62
C GLN A 2 19.42 7.10 7.69
N ILE A 3 20.38 7.94 7.33
CA ILE A 3 20.19 9.05 6.39
C ILE A 3 20.70 8.60 5.02
N THR A 4 19.83 8.66 4.02
CA THR A 4 20.19 8.35 2.63
C THR A 4 20.03 9.59 1.78
N THR A 5 21.01 9.86 0.92
CA THR A 5 20.95 10.98 -0.03
C THR A 5 20.43 10.49 -1.38
N ILE A 6 19.42 11.16 -1.92
CA ILE A 6 18.79 10.81 -3.20
C ILE A 6 19.01 11.97 -4.18
N LYS A 7 19.52 11.66 -5.37
CA LYS A 7 19.62 12.64 -6.46
C LYS A 7 18.28 12.73 -7.17
N LEU A 8 17.72 13.93 -7.25
CA LEU A 8 16.48 14.22 -7.96
C LEU A 8 16.72 15.21 -9.09
N GLN A 9 15.96 15.08 -10.17
CA GLN A 9 15.90 16.11 -11.20
C GLN A 9 15.35 17.41 -10.60
N LYS A 10 15.85 18.56 -11.07
CA LYS A 10 15.47 19.89 -10.55
C LYS A 10 13.95 20.11 -10.55
N ARG A 11 13.27 19.69 -11.62
CA ARG A 11 11.81 19.77 -11.73
C ARG A 11 11.10 18.93 -10.66
N THR A 12 11.57 17.70 -10.42
CA THR A 12 11.02 16.80 -9.41
C THR A 12 11.20 17.36 -8.00
N LYS A 13 12.35 17.98 -7.72
CA LYS A 13 12.57 18.68 -6.45
C LYS A 13 11.58 19.84 -6.28
N HIS A 14 11.38 20.68 -7.29
CA HIS A 14 10.40 21.78 -7.20
C HIS A 14 8.97 21.30 -6.97
N LEU A 15 8.57 20.19 -7.61
CA LEU A 15 7.27 19.58 -7.34
C LEU A 15 7.18 19.06 -5.91
N LEU A 16 8.24 18.40 -5.41
CA LEU A 16 8.30 17.96 -4.03
C LEU A 16 8.23 19.14 -3.04
N ASP A 17 8.90 20.24 -3.34
CA ASP A 17 8.85 21.49 -2.55
C ASP A 17 7.42 22.06 -2.51
N SER A 18 6.67 22.00 -3.61
CA SER A 18 5.27 22.46 -3.67
C SER A 18 4.29 21.58 -2.89
N LEU A 19 4.61 20.31 -2.74
CA LEU A 19 3.80 19.32 -2.00
C LEU A 19 4.08 19.34 -0.50
N LYS A 20 5.24 19.86 -0.10
CA LYS A 20 5.66 19.96 1.28
C LYS A 20 4.82 21.03 2.00
N ILE A 21 4.03 20.62 2.98
CA ILE A 21 3.37 21.55 3.90
C ILE A 21 4.45 22.24 4.75
N LYS A 22 4.29 23.52 5.09
CA LYS A 22 5.33 24.34 5.76
C LYS A 22 6.01 23.69 6.98
N GLN A 23 5.33 22.80 7.69
CA GLN A 23 5.86 22.11 8.88
C GLN A 23 6.33 20.67 8.64
N ASP A 24 6.07 20.08 7.47
CA ASP A 24 6.47 18.71 7.17
C ASP A 24 7.96 18.62 6.80
N SER A 25 8.62 17.52 7.15
CA SER A 25 9.94 17.19 6.60
C SER A 25 9.82 16.62 5.18
N TYR A 26 10.93 16.61 4.42
CA TYR A 26 10.96 15.92 3.12
C TYR A 26 10.66 14.43 3.28
N ASP A 27 11.16 13.81 4.35
CA ASP A 27 10.94 12.40 4.64
C ASP A 27 9.45 12.08 4.86
N ALA A 28 8.76 12.90 5.65
CA ALA A 28 7.32 12.79 5.86
C ALA A 28 6.53 12.94 4.55
N THR A 29 6.92 13.91 3.71
CA THR A 29 6.27 14.15 2.41
C THR A 29 6.48 12.98 1.46
N ILE A 30 7.71 12.46 1.37
CA ILE A 30 8.05 11.30 0.55
C ILE A 30 7.29 10.05 1.04
N HIS A 31 7.23 9.84 2.35
CA HIS A 31 6.51 8.71 2.93
C HIS A 31 5.02 8.73 2.56
N LYS A 32 4.36 9.90 2.66
CA LYS A 32 2.97 10.09 2.21
C LYS A 32 2.79 9.77 0.73
N LEU A 33 3.73 10.20 -0.12
CA LEU A 33 3.69 9.90 -1.57
C LEU A 33 3.84 8.40 -1.85
N VAL A 34 4.76 7.73 -1.17
CA VAL A 34 4.94 6.27 -1.28
C VAL A 34 3.68 5.53 -0.85
N LEU A 35 3.07 5.92 0.28
CA LEU A 35 1.80 5.32 0.72
C LEU A 35 0.68 5.52 -0.30
N LYS A 36 0.58 6.72 -0.90
CA LYS A 36 -0.43 6.98 -1.93
C LYS A 36 -0.25 6.10 -3.17
N VAL A 37 0.99 5.85 -3.59
CA VAL A 37 1.28 4.92 -4.70
C VAL A 37 0.95 3.48 -4.31
N LYS A 38 1.38 3.03 -3.13
CA LYS A 38 1.04 1.69 -2.62
C LYS A 38 -0.47 1.46 -2.56
N HIS A 39 -1.23 2.43 -2.05
CA HIS A 39 -2.70 2.34 -2.01
C HIS A 39 -3.34 2.32 -3.39
N LYS A 40 -2.76 3.01 -4.39
CA LYS A 40 -3.27 2.99 -5.76
C LYS A 40 -3.15 1.59 -6.38
N ASP A 41 -2.10 0.86 -6.05
CA ASP A 41 -1.88 -0.49 -6.56
C ASP A 41 -2.48 -1.58 -5.65
N LEU A 42 -2.88 -1.22 -4.43
CA LEU A 42 -3.45 -2.14 -3.43
C LEU A 42 -4.67 -2.90 -3.96
N GLU A 43 -5.58 -2.24 -4.67
CA GLU A 43 -6.75 -2.91 -5.25
C GLU A 43 -6.34 -4.01 -6.23
N LYS A 44 -5.36 -3.72 -7.11
CA LYS A 44 -4.83 -4.69 -8.06
C LYS A 44 -4.09 -5.83 -7.38
N GLU A 45 -3.30 -5.52 -6.35
CA GLU A 45 -2.58 -6.51 -5.56
C GLU A 45 -3.55 -7.43 -4.80
N LEU A 46 -4.62 -6.89 -4.21
CA LEU A 46 -5.67 -7.65 -3.54
C LEU A 46 -6.41 -8.55 -4.53
N ILE A 47 -6.86 -8.03 -5.68
CA ILE A 47 -7.52 -8.83 -6.71
C ILE A 47 -6.60 -9.98 -7.15
N LYS A 48 -5.31 -9.69 -7.39
CA LYS A 48 -4.34 -10.71 -7.77
C LYS A 48 -4.15 -11.76 -6.67
N ALA A 49 -4.04 -11.36 -5.41
CA ALA A 49 -3.91 -12.27 -4.28
C ALA A 49 -5.15 -13.16 -4.10
N TYR A 50 -6.35 -12.60 -4.25
CA TYR A 50 -7.62 -13.34 -4.20
C TYR A 50 -7.83 -14.26 -5.42
N GLN A 51 -7.30 -13.91 -6.59
CA GLN A 51 -7.32 -14.78 -7.77
C GLN A 51 -6.33 -15.93 -7.63
N ASP A 52 -5.23 -15.73 -6.91
CA ASP A 52 -4.26 -16.76 -6.57
C ASP A 52 -4.77 -17.68 -5.44
N ARG A 53 -6.06 -18.09 -5.51
CA ARG A 53 -6.77 -18.98 -4.56
C ARG A 53 -6.02 -20.28 -4.29
N SER A 54 -5.10 -20.67 -5.16
CA SER A 54 -4.30 -21.88 -5.05
C SER A 54 -3.28 -21.85 -3.90
N ARG A 55 -2.99 -20.67 -3.33
CA ARG A 55 -1.89 -20.50 -2.36
C ARG A 55 -2.28 -20.63 -0.90
N TYR A 56 -3.56 -20.65 -0.57
CA TYR A 56 -4.01 -20.55 0.82
C TYR A 56 -5.05 -21.64 1.13
N SER A 57 -4.60 -22.75 1.70
CA SER A 57 -5.46 -23.84 2.20
C SER A 57 -6.45 -23.37 3.27
N GLU A 58 -6.10 -22.30 4.00
CA GLU A 58 -6.94 -21.66 5.02
C GLU A 58 -8.27 -21.17 4.44
N PHE A 59 -8.35 -20.74 3.17
CA PHE A 59 -9.61 -20.30 2.57
C PHE A 59 -10.68 -21.40 2.56
N ALA A 60 -10.30 -22.67 2.46
CA ALA A 60 -11.24 -23.78 2.52
C ALA A 60 -11.87 -23.91 3.92
N GLU A 61 -11.09 -23.64 4.98
CA GLU A 61 -11.58 -23.66 6.36
C GLU A 61 -12.57 -22.51 6.61
N TRP A 62 -12.28 -21.31 6.09
CA TRP A 62 -13.19 -20.17 6.17
C TRP A 62 -14.44 -20.33 5.29
N GLU A 63 -14.34 -20.93 4.10
CA GLU A 63 -15.52 -21.25 3.28
C GLU A 63 -16.43 -22.27 3.97
N ASN A 64 -15.85 -23.31 4.58
CA ASN A 64 -16.62 -24.29 5.34
C ASN A 64 -17.34 -23.65 6.53
N ALA A 65 -16.64 -22.83 7.32
CA ALA A 65 -17.23 -22.10 8.44
C ALA A 65 -18.31 -21.08 8.00
N SER A 66 -18.19 -20.49 6.81
CA SER A 66 -19.21 -19.58 6.26
C SER A 66 -20.42 -20.32 5.70
N ASN A 67 -20.28 -21.59 5.31
CA ASN A 67 -21.35 -22.42 4.74
C ASN A 67 -22.06 -23.26 5.82
N GLU A 68 -21.53 -23.34 7.03
CA GLU A 68 -22.26 -23.79 8.21
C GLU A 68 -23.33 -22.75 8.58
N VAL A 69 -24.48 -22.84 7.90
CA VAL A 69 -25.70 -22.15 8.32
C VAL A 69 -26.03 -22.65 9.74
N PRO A 70 -26.20 -21.77 10.74
CA PRO A 70 -26.63 -22.21 12.05
C PRO A 70 -28.02 -22.84 11.91
N ASN A 71 -28.10 -24.16 12.08
CA ASN A 71 -29.37 -24.80 12.38
C ASN A 71 -29.80 -24.30 13.76
N ASP A 72 -31.02 -23.75 13.83
CA ASP A 72 -31.72 -23.20 15.00
C ASP A 72 -31.32 -23.77 16.37
#